data_AF-A0A1H3Q7K8-F1
#
_entry.id   AF-A0A1H3Q7K8-F1
#
_cell.length_a   1.000
_cell.length_b   1.000
_cell.length_c   1.000
_cell.angle_alpha   90.00
_cell.angle_beta   90.00
_cell.angle_gamma   90.00
#
_symmetry.space_group_name_H-M   'P 1'
#
loop_
_entity.id
_entity.type
_entity.pdbx_description
1 polymer ?
#
loop_
_entity_poly.entity_id
_entity_poly.type
_entity_poly.pdbx_seq_one_letter_code
_entity_poly.pdbx_strand_id
1 'polypeptide(L)'
;MSDQLRALMEDAEAEGRGLLFLSPHLDDAVLSCGALLSTLGRRLPITVATVFSAAAPPPHTRAACTYLRQCAATGALDLYDERRREDIEVLAGLGVEHVHLGITDALFRQRQVGRTLTRIGRVVPEVVHRYPTFRLDIDRGRVSRGDRALLELLHHEVRTLAERIDAAVVLSPVGVGRHVDHLLTRSLGERHRTRVHYSDFPYDRRHEPDPTYLSAHRLTRITWDEGIHRRPDLIRAYRTQADALFPTGDIPATPETYYLPPWRAAAS
;
A
#
# COMPACT_ATOMS: atom_id res chain seq x y z
N MET A 1 17.88 5.39 -18.32
CA MET A 1 17.02 4.37 -17.64
C MET A 1 16.10 5.00 -16.59
N SER A 2 16.53 6.02 -15.82
CA SER A 2 15.62 6.93 -15.10
C SER A 2 14.51 7.51 -16.01
N ASP A 3 14.84 7.70 -17.28
CA ASP A 3 14.01 8.36 -18.30
C ASP A 3 12.69 7.65 -18.60
N GLN A 4 12.55 6.34 -18.38
CA GLN A 4 11.30 5.64 -18.74
C GLN A 4 10.15 6.01 -17.83
N LEU A 5 10.40 6.07 -16.51
CA LEU A 5 9.36 6.49 -15.56
C LEU A 5 8.99 7.95 -15.82
N ARG A 6 10.00 8.80 -16.05
CA ARG A 6 9.79 10.23 -16.35
C ARG A 6 8.97 10.43 -17.62
N ALA A 7 9.35 9.79 -18.74
CA ALA A 7 8.61 9.86 -19.98
C ALA A 7 7.15 9.38 -19.82
N LEU A 8 6.93 8.31 -19.05
CA LEU A 8 5.57 7.83 -18.77
C LEU A 8 4.72 8.86 -18.01
N MET A 9 5.31 9.55 -17.02
CA MET A 9 4.62 10.61 -16.28
C MET A 9 4.39 11.85 -17.16
N GLU A 10 5.33 12.21 -18.03
CA GLU A 10 5.21 13.31 -18.98
C GLU A 10 4.13 13.05 -20.04
N ASP A 11 4.03 11.81 -20.56
CA ASP A 11 2.97 11.38 -21.47
C ASP A 11 1.59 11.52 -20.79
N ALA A 12 1.47 11.07 -19.53
CA ALA A 12 0.23 11.21 -18.77
C ALA A 12 -0.14 12.70 -18.53
N GLU A 13 0.86 13.56 -18.29
CA GLU A 13 0.67 15.02 -18.11
C GLU A 13 0.23 15.71 -19.39
N ALA A 14 0.86 15.37 -20.52
CA ALA A 14 0.50 15.89 -21.83
C ALA A 14 -0.91 15.47 -22.26
N GLU A 15 -1.32 14.24 -21.93
CA GLU A 15 -2.67 13.73 -22.21
C GLU A 15 -3.72 14.21 -21.19
N GLY A 16 -3.30 14.83 -20.07
CA GLY A 16 -4.19 15.27 -18.99
C GLY A 16 -4.87 14.11 -18.24
N ARG A 17 -4.27 12.92 -18.27
CA ARG A 17 -4.84 11.68 -17.71
C ARG A 17 -4.34 11.42 -16.30
N GLY A 18 -5.16 10.71 -15.51
CA GLY A 18 -4.90 10.53 -14.09
C GLY A 18 -3.81 9.50 -13.76
N LEU A 19 -3.28 9.56 -12.55
CA LEU A 19 -2.46 8.50 -11.96
C LEU A 19 -3.20 7.89 -10.76
N LEU A 20 -3.26 6.56 -10.71
CA LEU A 20 -3.83 5.83 -9.58
C LEU A 20 -2.72 5.14 -8.79
N PHE A 21 -2.55 5.52 -7.53
CA PHE A 21 -1.65 4.83 -6.61
C PHE A 21 -2.48 3.91 -5.71
N LEU A 22 -2.16 2.62 -5.69
CA LEU A 22 -2.77 1.65 -4.81
C LEU A 22 -1.88 1.49 -3.57
N SER A 23 -2.33 2.02 -2.44
CA SER A 23 -1.67 1.89 -1.15
C SER A 23 -2.25 0.69 -0.38
N PRO A 24 -1.44 -0.26 0.09
CA PRO A 24 -1.93 -1.32 0.98
C PRO A 24 -2.52 -0.73 2.26
N HIS A 25 -1.73 0.05 2.99
CA HIS A 25 -2.10 0.68 4.26
C HIS A 25 -2.04 2.21 4.20
N LEU A 26 -2.49 2.85 5.28
CA LEU A 26 -2.60 4.31 5.44
C LEU A 26 -1.22 4.90 5.78
N ASP A 27 -0.33 4.90 4.79
CA ASP A 27 1.07 5.37 4.85
C ASP A 27 1.85 4.91 3.61
N ASP A 28 1.75 3.64 3.22
CA ASP A 28 2.67 2.97 2.29
C ASP A 28 2.97 3.73 0.98
N ALA A 29 1.95 4.28 0.32
CA ALA A 29 2.15 5.04 -0.92
C ALA A 29 2.99 6.30 -0.70
N VAL A 30 2.78 7.03 0.40
CA VAL A 30 3.61 8.21 0.72
C VAL A 30 4.97 7.80 1.23
N LEU A 31 5.04 6.73 2.02
CA LEU A 31 6.30 6.17 2.48
C LEU A 31 7.16 5.74 1.32
N SER A 32 6.60 5.16 0.27
CA SER A 32 7.33 4.59 -0.87
C SER A 32 7.50 5.54 -2.06
N CYS A 33 6.54 6.46 -2.26
CA CYS A 33 6.44 7.34 -3.43
C CYS A 33 6.27 8.83 -3.09
N GLY A 34 6.52 9.25 -1.84
CA GLY A 34 6.28 10.61 -1.38
C GLY A 34 7.02 11.71 -2.16
N ALA A 35 8.21 11.44 -2.69
CA ALA A 35 8.96 12.34 -3.55
C ALA A 35 8.30 12.48 -4.93
N LEU A 36 7.88 11.39 -5.56
CA LEU A 36 7.13 11.42 -6.82
C LEU A 36 5.78 12.12 -6.64
N LEU A 37 5.02 11.78 -5.58
CA LEU A 37 3.75 12.41 -5.24
C LEU A 37 3.93 13.92 -4.98
N SER A 38 4.98 14.32 -4.26
CA SER A 38 5.29 15.74 -4.03
C SER A 38 5.71 16.49 -5.30
N THR A 39 6.27 15.79 -6.28
CA THR A 39 6.68 16.41 -7.56
C THR A 39 5.48 16.60 -8.49
N LEU A 40 4.55 15.64 -8.51
CA LEU A 40 3.48 15.58 -9.51
C LEU A 40 2.10 15.98 -8.99
N GLY A 41 1.84 15.96 -7.68
CA GLY A 41 0.50 16.08 -7.11
C GLY A 41 -0.29 17.34 -7.48
N ARG A 42 0.40 18.45 -7.79
CA ARG A 42 -0.26 19.70 -8.26
C ARG A 42 -0.19 19.91 -9.77
N ARG A 43 0.46 19.01 -10.49
CA ARG A 43 0.66 19.04 -11.94
C ARG A 43 -0.28 18.09 -12.67
N LEU A 44 -0.59 16.97 -12.02
CA LEU A 44 -1.37 15.88 -12.56
C LEU A 44 -2.55 15.54 -11.65
N PRO A 45 -3.68 15.06 -12.21
CA PRO A 45 -4.71 14.42 -11.41
C PRO A 45 -4.14 13.14 -10.80
N ILE A 46 -3.98 13.09 -9.48
CA ILE A 46 -3.51 11.90 -8.77
C ILE A 46 -4.56 11.47 -7.76
N THR A 47 -4.83 10.17 -7.71
CA THR A 47 -5.63 9.55 -6.65
C THR A 47 -4.81 8.46 -5.96
N VAL A 48 -4.74 8.51 -4.63
CA VAL A 48 -4.24 7.41 -3.79
C VAL A 48 -5.43 6.64 -3.23
N ALA A 49 -5.56 5.39 -3.65
CA ALA A 49 -6.56 4.46 -3.16
C ALA A 49 -5.94 3.52 -2.12
N THR A 50 -6.30 3.73 -0.85
CA THR A 50 -5.83 2.91 0.27
C THR A 50 -6.78 1.74 0.54
N VAL A 51 -6.30 0.53 0.24
CA VAL A 51 -7.10 -0.70 0.25
C VAL A 51 -7.51 -1.07 1.67
N PHE A 52 -6.53 -1.27 2.55
CA PHE A 52 -6.74 -1.77 3.90
C PHE A 52 -6.75 -0.62 4.92
N SER A 53 -7.83 0.17 4.86
CA SER A 53 -8.02 1.42 5.62
C SER A 53 -8.94 1.29 6.84
N ALA A 54 -9.29 0.05 7.24
CA ALA A 54 -10.14 -0.22 8.39
C ALA A 54 -9.57 -1.27 9.35
N ALA A 55 -10.05 -1.24 10.60
CA ALA A 55 -9.83 -2.27 11.59
C ALA A 55 -11.15 -2.95 12.00
N ALA A 56 -11.08 -3.97 12.85
CA ALA A 56 -12.22 -4.62 13.47
C ALA A 56 -12.21 -4.37 15.00
N PRO A 57 -13.36 -4.46 15.69
CA PRO A 57 -13.41 -4.40 17.16
C PRO A 57 -12.76 -5.64 17.82
N PRO A 58 -12.47 -5.58 19.14
CA PRO A 58 -11.95 -6.72 19.89
C PRO A 58 -12.89 -7.94 19.89
N PRO A 59 -12.37 -9.15 20.19
CA PRO A 59 -11.03 -9.42 20.72
C PRO A 59 -9.95 -9.52 19.63
N HIS A 60 -8.72 -9.13 19.98
CA HIS A 60 -7.58 -9.08 19.07
C HIS A 60 -6.59 -10.21 19.32
N THR A 61 -5.90 -10.66 18.27
CA THR A 61 -4.77 -11.59 18.40
C THR A 61 -3.60 -10.96 19.15
N ARG A 62 -2.66 -11.77 19.63
CA ARG A 62 -1.41 -11.27 20.23
C ARG A 62 -0.60 -10.34 19.33
N ALA A 63 -0.62 -10.58 18.02
CA ALA A 63 0.06 -9.75 17.04
C ALA A 63 -0.58 -8.36 16.94
N ALA A 64 -1.91 -8.32 16.77
CA ALA A 64 -2.67 -7.08 16.76
C ALA A 64 -2.50 -6.29 18.07
N CYS A 65 -2.54 -6.93 19.24
CA CYS A 65 -2.27 -6.27 20.51
C CYS A 65 -0.83 -5.72 20.62
N THR A 66 0.16 -6.38 20.02
CA THR A 66 1.54 -5.89 19.99
C THR A 66 1.66 -4.67 19.09
N TYR A 67 1.05 -4.70 17.91
CA TYR A 67 0.99 -3.58 16.99
C TYR A 67 0.32 -2.35 17.62
N LEU A 68 -0.84 -2.52 18.26
CA LEU A 68 -1.52 -1.43 18.97
C LEU A 68 -0.63 -0.81 20.06
N ARG A 69 0.11 -1.62 20.84
CA ARG A 69 1.07 -1.11 21.82
C ARG A 69 2.23 -0.35 21.19
N GLN A 70 2.75 -0.81 20.04
CA GLN A 70 3.83 -0.14 19.32
C GLN A 70 3.41 1.23 18.81
N CYS A 71 2.15 1.37 18.36
CA CYS A 71 1.56 2.65 17.97
C CYS A 71 1.06 3.47 19.17
N ALA A 72 1.30 3.04 20.41
CA ALA A 72 0.75 3.65 21.63
C ALA A 72 -0.80 3.84 21.60
N ALA A 73 -1.50 2.99 20.84
CA ALA A 73 -2.93 3.08 20.64
C ALA A 73 -3.73 2.34 21.72
N THR A 74 -4.84 2.93 22.14
CA THR A 74 -5.78 2.35 23.12
C THR A 74 -6.78 1.38 22.49
N GLY A 75 -7.04 1.51 21.19
CA GLY A 75 -8.00 0.70 20.46
C GLY A 75 -7.75 0.71 18.94
N ALA A 76 -8.13 -0.38 18.27
CA ALA A 76 -7.91 -0.52 16.84
C ALA A 76 -8.80 0.41 15.99
N LEU A 77 -10.04 0.65 16.42
CA LEU A 77 -10.95 1.55 15.71
C LEU A 77 -10.45 3.00 15.80
N ASP A 78 -10.10 3.46 17.01
CA ASP A 78 -9.58 4.81 17.23
C ASP A 78 -8.27 5.05 16.46
N LEU A 79 -7.36 4.05 16.47
CA LEU A 79 -6.12 4.11 15.68
C LEU A 79 -6.41 4.29 14.19
N TYR A 80 -7.33 3.51 13.61
CA TYR A 80 -7.60 3.61 12.18
C TYR A 80 -8.38 4.89 11.82
N ASP A 81 -9.21 5.40 12.73
CA ASP A 81 -9.82 6.72 12.58
C ASP A 81 -8.75 7.82 12.51
N GLU A 82 -7.75 7.77 13.39
CA GLU A 82 -6.63 8.70 13.38
C GLU A 82 -5.75 8.54 12.14
N ARG A 83 -5.36 7.31 11.79
CA ARG A 83 -4.59 7.02 10.57
C ARG A 83 -5.28 7.54 9.31
N ARG A 84 -6.61 7.43 9.20
CA ARG A 84 -7.35 8.00 8.06
C ARG A 84 -7.27 9.52 8.04
N ARG A 85 -7.36 10.19 9.19
CA ARG A 85 -7.20 11.66 9.27
C ARG A 85 -5.80 12.10 8.86
N GLU A 86 -4.76 11.40 9.32
CA GLU A 86 -3.37 11.64 8.93
C GLU A 86 -3.19 11.50 7.42
N ASP A 87 -3.68 10.41 6.83
CA ASP A 87 -3.58 10.16 5.39
C ASP A 87 -4.29 11.25 4.56
N ILE A 88 -5.50 11.66 4.97
CA ILE A 88 -6.25 12.75 4.34
C ILE A 88 -5.46 14.07 4.40
N GLU A 89 -4.91 14.41 5.57
CA GLU A 89 -4.15 15.64 5.79
C GLU A 89 -2.91 15.68 4.90
N VAL A 90 -2.13 14.59 4.86
CA VAL A 90 -0.90 14.49 4.08
C VAL A 90 -1.19 14.57 2.59
N LEU A 91 -2.15 13.78 2.09
CA LEU A 91 -2.48 13.74 0.67
C LEU A 91 -3.07 15.08 0.18
N ALA A 92 -3.94 15.71 0.98
CA ALA A 92 -4.47 17.03 0.67
C ALA A 92 -3.36 18.08 0.58
N GLY A 93 -2.36 18.04 1.46
CA GLY A 93 -1.19 18.94 1.41
C GLY A 93 -0.39 18.82 0.09
N LEU A 94 -0.37 17.62 -0.50
CA LEU A 94 0.26 17.32 -1.78
C LEU A 94 -0.59 17.69 -3.00
N GLY A 95 -1.86 18.04 -2.82
CA GLY A 95 -2.82 18.22 -3.92
C GLY A 95 -3.32 16.90 -4.51
N VAL A 96 -3.23 15.81 -3.74
CA VAL A 96 -3.57 14.45 -4.18
C VAL A 96 -4.93 14.05 -3.59
N GLU A 97 -5.80 13.49 -4.42
CA GLU A 97 -7.08 12.95 -3.98
C GLU A 97 -6.88 11.62 -3.24
N HIS A 98 -7.72 11.37 -2.24
CA HIS A 98 -7.68 10.14 -1.45
C HIS A 98 -8.96 9.32 -1.64
N VAL A 99 -8.82 7.99 -1.65
CA VAL A 99 -9.94 7.05 -1.62
C VAL A 99 -9.62 5.95 -0.61
N HIS A 100 -10.43 5.80 0.42
CA HIS A 100 -10.29 4.72 1.40
C HIS A 100 -11.30 3.61 1.10
N LEU A 101 -10.83 2.43 0.68
CA LEU A 101 -11.73 1.31 0.29
C LEU A 101 -12.37 0.61 1.50
N GLY A 102 -11.95 0.94 2.73
CA GLY A 102 -12.58 0.46 3.96
C GLY A 102 -12.37 -1.03 4.23
N ILE A 103 -11.43 -1.69 3.56
CA ILE A 103 -11.17 -3.10 3.82
C ILE A 103 -10.41 -3.24 5.14
N THR A 104 -10.80 -4.24 5.94
CA THR A 104 -10.12 -4.56 7.18
C THR A 104 -8.71 -5.08 6.90
N ASP A 105 -7.71 -4.50 7.57
CA ASP A 105 -6.31 -4.95 7.58
C ASP A 105 -6.16 -6.41 8.03
N ALA A 106 -5.20 -7.13 7.44
CA ALA A 106 -4.89 -8.52 7.78
C ALA A 106 -4.76 -8.80 9.28
N LEU A 107 -4.20 -7.87 10.06
CA LEU A 107 -4.05 -7.98 11.52
C LEU A 107 -5.39 -8.12 12.25
N PHE A 108 -6.45 -7.50 11.72
CA PHE A 108 -7.78 -7.48 12.32
C PHE A 108 -8.80 -8.30 11.51
N ARG A 109 -8.40 -8.87 10.37
CA ARG A 109 -9.29 -9.60 9.46
C ARG A 109 -9.75 -10.92 10.06
N GLN A 110 -11.05 -11.06 10.27
CA GLN A 110 -11.67 -12.28 10.76
C GLN A 110 -12.07 -13.23 9.62
N ARG A 111 -12.10 -14.53 9.91
CA ARG A 111 -12.64 -15.56 9.02
C ARG A 111 -14.06 -15.96 9.45
N GLN A 112 -14.90 -16.29 8.48
CA GLN A 112 -16.19 -16.91 8.79
C GLN A 112 -15.95 -18.29 9.39
N VAL A 113 -16.47 -18.51 10.60
CA VAL A 113 -16.37 -19.77 11.33
C VAL A 113 -17.74 -20.14 11.90
N GLY A 114 -17.96 -21.43 12.16
CA GLY A 114 -19.19 -21.89 12.81
C GLY A 114 -19.32 -21.36 14.25
N ARG A 115 -20.57 -21.35 14.75
CA ARG A 115 -20.93 -20.78 16.08
C ARG A 115 -20.05 -21.26 17.24
N THR A 116 -19.64 -22.52 17.23
CA THR A 116 -18.76 -23.11 18.25
C THR A 116 -17.40 -22.42 18.29
N LEU A 117 -16.77 -22.25 17.12
CA LEU A 117 -15.47 -21.57 17.01
C LEU A 117 -15.60 -20.07 17.30
N THR A 118 -16.72 -19.42 16.97
CA THR A 118 -16.98 -18.03 17.37
C THR A 118 -16.96 -17.86 18.89
N ARG A 119 -17.54 -18.81 19.65
CA ARG A 119 -17.51 -18.76 21.12
C ARG A 119 -16.09 -18.94 21.66
N ILE A 120 -15.32 -19.86 21.10
CA ILE A 120 -13.91 -20.08 21.46
C ILE A 120 -13.08 -18.83 21.12
N GLY A 121 -13.37 -18.17 20.01
CA GLY A 121 -12.72 -16.94 19.55
C GLY A 121 -12.81 -15.76 20.53
N ARG A 122 -13.72 -15.79 21.50
CA ARG A 122 -13.78 -14.80 22.58
C ARG A 122 -12.61 -14.92 23.57
N VAL A 123 -12.05 -16.13 23.68
CA VAL A 123 -10.95 -16.45 24.60
C VAL A 123 -9.63 -16.63 23.83
N VAL A 124 -9.69 -17.21 22.63
CA VAL A 124 -8.52 -17.44 21.77
C VAL A 124 -8.77 -16.83 20.39
N PRO A 125 -8.53 -15.52 20.21
CA PRO A 125 -8.90 -14.80 18.97
C PRO A 125 -8.23 -15.35 17.72
N GLU A 126 -7.05 -15.95 17.84
CA GLU A 126 -6.32 -16.57 16.73
C GLU A 126 -7.18 -17.59 15.96
N VAL A 127 -8.09 -18.31 16.63
CA VAL A 127 -8.94 -19.34 15.96
C VAL A 127 -9.99 -18.74 15.03
N VAL A 128 -10.28 -17.44 15.13
CA VAL A 128 -11.28 -16.74 14.32
C VAL A 128 -10.67 -15.69 13.40
N HIS A 129 -9.36 -15.45 13.46
CA HIS A 129 -8.67 -14.57 12.55
C HIS A 129 -8.25 -15.31 11.27
N ARG A 130 -8.28 -14.62 10.13
CA ARG A 130 -7.90 -15.18 8.83
C ARG A 130 -6.40 -15.41 8.74
N TYR A 131 -5.62 -14.55 9.39
CA TYR A 131 -4.17 -14.64 9.49
C TYR A 131 -3.78 -14.80 10.97
N PRO A 132 -3.93 -16.02 11.53
CA PRO A 132 -3.74 -16.27 12.95
C PRO A 132 -2.30 -16.09 13.41
N THR A 133 -1.33 -16.27 12.50
CA THR A 133 0.09 -16.17 12.82
C THR A 133 0.80 -15.14 11.92
N PHE A 134 1.11 -13.98 12.50
CA PHE A 134 1.81 -12.88 11.82
C PHE A 134 3.05 -13.35 11.03
N ARG A 135 3.99 -14.01 11.72
CA ARG A 135 5.26 -14.48 11.11
C ARG A 135 5.13 -15.65 10.12
N LEU A 136 4.01 -16.38 10.11
CA LEU A 136 3.87 -17.59 9.28
C LEU A 136 2.90 -17.41 8.11
N ASP A 137 1.96 -16.47 8.23
CA ASP A 137 0.93 -16.24 7.21
C ASP A 137 1.05 -14.86 6.57
N ILE A 138 1.22 -13.81 7.39
CA ILE A 138 1.30 -12.41 6.93
C ILE A 138 2.68 -12.14 6.32
N ASP A 139 3.77 -12.36 7.07
CA ASP A 139 5.15 -12.12 6.60
C ASP A 139 5.64 -13.14 5.56
N ARG A 140 4.94 -14.28 5.41
CA ARG A 140 5.26 -15.28 4.38
C ARG A 140 4.40 -15.15 3.12
N GLY A 141 3.47 -14.20 3.09
CA GLY A 141 2.64 -13.91 1.91
C GLY A 141 1.67 -15.02 1.53
N ARG A 142 1.18 -15.82 2.49
CA ARG A 142 0.23 -16.91 2.20
C ARG A 142 -1.18 -16.35 2.06
N VAL A 143 -1.53 -15.86 0.87
CA VAL A 143 -2.89 -15.39 0.58
C VAL A 143 -3.92 -16.48 0.85
N SER A 144 -4.90 -16.17 1.72
CA SER A 144 -5.93 -17.13 2.08
C SER A 144 -6.88 -17.37 0.90
N ARG A 145 -7.30 -18.62 0.67
CA ARG A 145 -8.35 -18.92 -0.33
C ARG A 145 -9.67 -18.21 0.00
N GLY A 146 -9.89 -17.87 1.28
CA GLY A 146 -11.07 -17.13 1.73
C GLY A 146 -11.13 -15.68 1.24
N ASP A 147 -10.02 -15.13 0.74
CA ASP A 147 -9.99 -13.76 0.20
C ASP A 147 -10.24 -13.71 -1.30
N ARG A 148 -10.52 -14.84 -1.99
CA ARG A 148 -10.84 -14.84 -3.43
C ARG A 148 -12.04 -13.97 -3.78
N ALA A 149 -13.13 -14.07 -3.02
CA ALA A 149 -14.32 -13.25 -3.25
C ALA A 149 -14.05 -11.76 -2.99
N LEU A 150 -13.26 -11.47 -1.95
CA LEU A 150 -12.81 -10.11 -1.65
C LEU A 150 -11.93 -9.55 -2.78
N LEU A 151 -11.01 -10.36 -3.31
CA LEU A 151 -10.15 -9.97 -4.42
C LEU A 151 -10.93 -9.65 -5.69
N GLU A 152 -11.93 -10.45 -6.05
CA GLU A 152 -12.76 -10.15 -7.24
C GLU A 152 -13.57 -8.86 -7.04
N LEU A 153 -14.10 -8.62 -5.83
CA LEU A 153 -14.74 -7.34 -5.50
C LEU A 153 -13.75 -6.17 -5.64
N LEU A 154 -12.57 -6.30 -5.04
CA LEU A 154 -11.54 -5.26 -5.09
C LEU A 154 -11.02 -4.99 -6.50
N HIS A 155 -10.90 -6.02 -7.33
CA HIS A 155 -10.56 -5.85 -8.74
C HIS A 155 -11.61 -5.03 -9.48
N HIS A 156 -12.89 -5.26 -9.20
CA HIS A 156 -13.96 -4.48 -9.78
C HIS A 156 -13.89 -3.01 -9.33
N GLU A 157 -13.78 -2.77 -8.03
CA GLU A 157 -13.68 -1.42 -7.44
C GLU A 157 -12.48 -0.63 -7.99
N VAL A 158 -11.29 -1.24 -8.01
CA VAL A 158 -10.07 -0.60 -8.53
C VAL A 158 -10.18 -0.31 -10.02
N ARG A 159 -10.75 -1.25 -10.81
CA ARG A 159 -10.96 -1.02 -12.24
C ARG A 159 -11.93 0.14 -12.48
N THR A 160 -13.07 0.15 -11.78
CA THR A 160 -14.07 1.22 -11.90
C THR A 160 -13.53 2.56 -11.43
N LEU A 161 -12.68 2.60 -10.40
CA LEU A 161 -11.97 3.81 -10.00
C LEU A 161 -11.00 4.27 -11.08
N ALA A 162 -10.16 3.38 -11.62
CA ALA A 162 -9.21 3.70 -12.69
C ALA A 162 -9.92 4.24 -13.95
N GLU A 163 -11.04 3.64 -14.35
CA GLU A 163 -11.88 4.12 -15.46
C GLU A 163 -12.49 5.50 -15.15
N ARG A 164 -12.99 5.71 -13.93
CA ARG A 164 -13.63 6.97 -13.51
C ARG A 164 -12.67 8.16 -13.53
N ILE A 165 -11.41 7.95 -13.15
CA ILE A 165 -10.40 9.02 -13.13
C ILE A 165 -9.56 9.07 -14.42
N ASP A 166 -9.94 8.28 -15.42
CA ASP A 166 -9.17 8.06 -16.65
C ASP A 166 -7.67 7.84 -16.38
N ALA A 167 -7.37 6.83 -15.55
CA ALA A 167 -6.00 6.55 -15.13
C ALA A 167 -5.14 6.11 -16.33
N ALA A 168 -4.10 6.88 -16.65
CA ALA A 168 -3.06 6.47 -17.59
C ALA A 168 -2.15 5.39 -17.01
N VAL A 169 -1.86 5.47 -15.70
CA VAL A 169 -0.95 4.57 -15.00
C VAL A 169 -1.56 4.14 -13.66
N VAL A 170 -1.40 2.86 -13.34
CA VAL A 170 -1.66 2.32 -12.00
C VAL A 170 -0.33 1.95 -11.35
N LEU A 171 -0.06 2.55 -10.19
CA LEU A 171 1.10 2.27 -9.34
C LEU A 171 0.66 1.40 -8.17
N SER A 172 1.43 0.39 -7.81
CA SER A 172 1.13 -0.55 -6.72
C SER A 172 2.43 -1.06 -6.08
N PRO A 173 2.44 -1.65 -4.87
CA PRO A 173 3.65 -2.22 -4.31
C PRO A 173 4.19 -3.37 -5.18
N VAL A 174 5.49 -3.61 -5.13
CA VAL A 174 6.11 -4.83 -5.70
C VAL A 174 6.02 -6.02 -4.73
N GLY A 175 5.85 -5.75 -3.42
CA GLY A 175 5.66 -6.74 -2.37
C GLY A 175 6.94 -7.14 -1.64
N VAL A 176 7.89 -6.21 -1.49
CA VAL A 176 9.06 -6.38 -0.62
C VAL A 176 8.60 -6.65 0.82
N GLY A 177 9.29 -7.56 1.53
CA GLY A 177 8.86 -8.01 2.85
C GLY A 177 7.70 -9.03 2.85
N ARG A 178 7.03 -9.22 1.71
CA ARG A 178 6.01 -10.27 1.46
C ARG A 178 4.77 -10.19 2.35
N HIS A 179 4.48 -9.02 2.90
CA HIS A 179 3.25 -8.80 3.66
C HIS A 179 2.03 -9.11 2.79
N VAL A 180 1.08 -9.89 3.32
CA VAL A 180 -0.04 -10.41 2.53
C VAL A 180 -0.89 -9.30 1.89
N ASP A 181 -1.16 -8.22 2.62
CA ASP A 181 -1.92 -7.09 2.10
C ASP A 181 -1.17 -6.35 0.96
N HIS A 182 0.16 -6.30 0.98
CA HIS A 182 0.95 -5.72 -0.11
C HIS A 182 0.87 -6.61 -1.36
N LEU A 183 0.95 -7.93 -1.18
CA LEU A 183 0.79 -8.88 -2.29
C LEU A 183 -0.62 -8.87 -2.89
N LEU A 184 -1.65 -8.73 -2.05
CA LEU A 184 -3.04 -8.54 -2.50
C LEU A 184 -3.14 -7.25 -3.31
N THR A 185 -2.65 -6.12 -2.78
CA THR A 185 -2.69 -4.81 -3.45
C THR A 185 -1.93 -4.82 -4.77
N ARG A 186 -0.75 -5.45 -4.82
CA ARG A 186 0.00 -5.67 -6.07
C ARG A 186 -0.84 -6.35 -7.13
N SER A 187 -1.52 -7.43 -6.75
CA SER A 187 -2.36 -8.19 -7.69
C SER A 187 -3.47 -7.32 -8.29
N LEU A 188 -4.02 -6.35 -7.54
CA LEU A 188 -5.04 -5.42 -8.05
C LEU A 188 -4.52 -4.56 -9.20
N GLY A 189 -3.27 -4.09 -9.10
CA GLY A 189 -2.61 -3.29 -10.14
C GLY A 189 -2.15 -4.08 -11.37
N GLU A 190 -1.94 -5.39 -11.23
CA GLU A 190 -1.43 -6.25 -12.31
C GLU A 190 -2.34 -6.33 -13.54
N ARG A 191 -3.67 -6.17 -13.35
CA ARG A 191 -4.65 -6.21 -14.44
C ARG A 191 -4.65 -4.92 -15.28
N HIS A 192 -4.02 -3.84 -14.82
CA HIS A 192 -3.92 -2.62 -15.59
C HIS A 192 -2.86 -2.73 -16.69
N ARG A 193 -3.16 -2.19 -17.89
CA ARG A 193 -2.28 -2.28 -19.06
C ARG A 193 -0.93 -1.59 -18.78
N THR A 194 -1.01 -0.38 -18.27
CA THR A 194 0.16 0.44 -17.95
C THR A 194 0.32 0.46 -16.44
N ARG A 195 1.24 -0.35 -15.94
CA ARG A 195 1.45 -0.54 -14.51
C ARG A 195 2.91 -0.29 -14.12
N VAL A 196 3.09 0.27 -12.94
CA VAL A 196 4.39 0.44 -12.30
C VAL A 196 4.29 -0.15 -10.89
N HIS A 197 5.32 -0.85 -10.45
CA HIS A 197 5.42 -1.32 -9.08
C HIS A 197 6.44 -0.49 -8.30
N TYR A 198 6.07 0.08 -7.16
CA TYR A 198 7.03 0.76 -6.28
C TYR A 198 7.62 -0.23 -5.27
N SER A 199 8.86 0.03 -4.85
CA SER A 199 9.52 -0.70 -3.77
C SER A 199 8.91 -0.32 -2.42
N ASP A 200 8.58 -1.32 -1.60
CA ASP A 200 7.91 -1.12 -0.32
C ASP A 200 8.91 -0.60 0.73
N PHE A 201 8.91 0.71 0.97
CA PHE A 201 9.76 1.34 1.98
C PHE A 201 9.03 1.42 3.34
N PRO A 202 9.69 1.15 4.47
CA PRO A 202 11.13 0.89 4.65
C PRO A 202 11.52 -0.59 4.59
N TYR A 203 10.63 -1.49 4.16
CA TYR A 203 10.89 -2.93 4.13
C TYR A 203 12.08 -3.29 3.21
N ASP A 204 12.24 -2.54 2.14
CA ASP A 204 13.35 -2.61 1.18
C ASP A 204 14.73 -2.29 1.72
N ARG A 205 14.81 -1.71 2.93
CA ARG A 205 16.09 -1.55 3.64
C ARG A 205 16.66 -2.87 4.16
N ARG A 206 15.82 -3.90 4.27
CA ARG A 206 16.19 -5.21 4.88
C ARG A 206 15.88 -6.40 3.99
N HIS A 207 15.05 -6.21 2.97
CA HIS A 207 14.57 -7.28 2.11
C HIS A 207 14.63 -6.84 0.66
N GLU A 208 14.74 -7.82 -0.23
CA GLU A 208 14.66 -7.61 -1.67
C GLU A 208 13.29 -8.06 -2.19
N PRO A 209 12.80 -7.54 -3.32
CA PRO A 209 11.63 -8.08 -4.00
C PRO A 209 11.86 -9.53 -4.46
N ASP A 210 10.78 -10.27 -4.66
CA ASP A 210 10.83 -11.65 -5.15
C ASP A 210 11.45 -11.71 -6.58
N PRO A 211 12.66 -12.29 -6.75
CA PRO A 211 13.34 -12.32 -8.04
C PRO A 211 12.60 -13.19 -9.08
N THR A 212 11.87 -14.22 -8.64
CA THR A 212 11.04 -15.03 -9.53
C THR A 212 9.88 -14.21 -10.09
N TYR A 213 9.25 -13.39 -9.25
CA TYR A 213 8.22 -12.46 -9.69
C TYR A 213 8.77 -11.41 -10.67
N LEU A 214 9.88 -10.76 -10.33
CA LEU A 214 10.51 -9.76 -11.22
C LEU A 214 10.83 -10.33 -12.60
N SER A 215 11.41 -11.53 -12.64
CA SER A 215 11.76 -12.23 -13.89
C SER A 215 10.53 -12.62 -14.69
N ALA A 216 9.53 -13.25 -14.07
CA ALA A 216 8.31 -13.69 -14.73
C ALA A 216 7.53 -12.52 -15.36
N HIS A 217 7.55 -11.35 -14.73
CA HIS A 217 6.89 -10.14 -15.20
C HIS A 217 7.81 -9.20 -16.01
N ARG A 218 9.07 -9.60 -16.23
CA ARG A 218 10.12 -8.84 -16.96
C ARG A 218 10.31 -7.42 -16.43
N LEU A 219 10.23 -7.25 -15.11
CA LEU A 219 10.29 -5.94 -14.47
C LEU A 219 11.73 -5.47 -14.35
N THR A 220 11.98 -4.22 -14.76
CA THR A 220 13.30 -3.57 -14.63
C THR A 220 13.27 -2.50 -13.55
N ARG A 221 14.32 -2.49 -12.73
CA ARG A 221 14.49 -1.51 -11.65
C ARG A 221 14.84 -0.13 -12.21
N ILE A 222 14.17 0.90 -11.70
CA ILE A 222 14.39 2.31 -11.99
C ILE A 222 14.38 3.08 -10.66
N THR A 223 15.10 4.20 -10.59
CA THR A 223 15.15 5.06 -9.41
C THR A 223 14.63 6.46 -9.71
N TRP A 224 14.06 7.09 -8.69
CA TRP A 224 13.60 8.48 -8.70
C TRP A 224 14.17 9.21 -7.48
N ASP A 225 14.81 10.34 -7.71
CA ASP A 225 15.50 11.15 -6.68
C ASP A 225 15.01 12.61 -6.65
N GLU A 226 14.20 13.04 -7.61
CA GLU A 226 13.61 14.37 -7.61
C GLU A 226 12.63 14.54 -6.45
N GLY A 227 12.77 15.61 -5.68
CA GLY A 227 11.91 15.89 -4.52
C GLY A 227 12.21 15.03 -3.27
N ILE A 228 13.26 14.20 -3.28
CA ILE A 228 13.63 13.26 -2.21
C ILE A 228 13.71 13.89 -0.80
N HIS A 229 14.11 15.15 -0.72
CA HIS A 229 14.26 15.89 0.54
C HIS A 229 12.91 16.15 1.25
N ARG A 230 11.79 16.10 0.53
CA ARG A 230 10.43 16.29 1.08
C ARG A 230 9.92 15.04 1.78
N ARG A 231 10.40 13.86 1.36
CA ARG A 231 9.86 12.55 1.79
C ARG A 231 9.96 12.33 3.30
N PRO A 232 11.08 12.64 4.00
CA PRO A 232 11.13 12.48 5.45
C PRO A 232 10.04 13.24 6.20
N ASP A 233 9.72 14.47 5.79
CA ASP A 233 8.70 15.28 6.45
C ASP A 233 7.29 14.75 6.21
N LEU A 234 7.02 14.22 5.00
CA LEU A 234 5.77 13.55 4.69
C LEU A 234 5.59 12.28 5.53
N ILE A 235 6.64 11.50 5.72
CA ILE A 235 6.60 10.28 6.55
C ILE A 235 6.35 10.65 8.02
N ARG A 236 6.97 11.71 8.54
CA ARG A 236 6.76 12.18 9.92
C ARG A 236 5.31 12.61 10.19
N ALA A 237 4.58 13.04 9.18
CA ALA A 237 3.20 13.46 9.32
C ALA A 237 2.23 12.30 9.62
N TYR A 238 2.61 11.05 9.32
CA TYR A 238 1.92 9.84 9.79
C TYR A 238 2.35 9.51 11.23
N ARG A 239 1.98 10.38 12.18
CA ARG A 239 2.47 10.35 13.57
C ARG A 239 2.20 9.03 14.26
N THR A 240 1.06 8.39 13.99
CA THR A 240 0.73 7.07 14.56
C THR A 240 1.68 5.95 14.12
N GLN A 241 2.39 6.12 13.00
CA GLN A 241 3.26 5.08 12.39
C GLN A 241 4.74 5.46 12.42
N ALA A 242 5.08 6.74 12.32
CA ALA A 242 6.46 7.20 12.14
C ALA A 242 7.41 6.67 13.21
N ASP A 243 7.06 6.79 14.50
CA ASP A 243 7.90 6.33 15.61
C ASP A 243 8.01 4.80 15.68
N ALA A 244 6.94 4.09 15.31
CA ALA A 244 6.94 2.64 15.27
C ALA A 244 7.85 2.08 14.16
N LEU A 245 7.88 2.75 13.01
CA LEU A 245 8.68 2.38 11.84
C LEU A 245 10.14 2.88 11.94
N PHE A 246 10.35 4.05 12.56
CA PHE A 246 11.65 4.71 12.70
C PHE A 246 11.92 5.05 14.18
N PRO A 247 12.18 4.04 15.03
CA PRO A 247 12.31 4.23 16.48
C PRO A 247 13.51 5.10 16.90
N THR A 248 14.46 5.33 15.99
CA THR A 248 15.59 6.25 16.21
C THR A 248 15.27 7.70 15.78
N GLY A 249 14.10 7.95 15.20
CA GLY A 249 13.70 9.22 14.59
C GLY A 249 14.38 9.53 13.24
N ASP A 250 15.34 8.72 12.84
CA ASP A 250 16.07 8.88 11.57
C ASP A 250 15.31 8.24 10.40
N ILE A 251 14.82 9.10 9.51
CA ILE A 251 14.11 8.71 8.29
C ILE A 251 15.03 9.06 7.11
N PRO A 252 15.63 8.05 6.45
CA PRO A 252 16.64 8.31 5.45
C PRO A 252 16.02 8.87 4.17
N ALA A 253 16.65 9.92 3.62
CA ALA A 253 16.34 10.45 2.31
C ALA A 253 17.03 9.58 1.23
N THR A 254 16.47 8.39 0.96
CA THR A 254 16.95 7.48 -0.09
C THR A 254 16.11 7.57 -1.37
N PRO A 255 16.72 7.44 -2.57
CA PRO A 255 15.98 7.44 -3.82
C PRO A 255 14.86 6.39 -3.80
N GLU A 256 13.72 6.75 -4.34
CA GLU A 256 12.60 5.84 -4.53
C GLU A 256 12.96 4.84 -5.60
N THR A 257 12.50 3.60 -5.45
CA THR A 257 12.75 2.53 -6.40
C THR A 257 11.41 2.08 -7.01
N TYR A 258 11.40 1.95 -8.32
CA TYR A 258 10.26 1.51 -9.12
C TYR A 258 10.66 0.34 -10.02
N TYR A 259 9.67 -0.44 -10.44
CA TYR A 259 9.80 -1.63 -11.26
C TYR A 259 8.69 -1.61 -12.31
N LEU A 260 9.06 -1.61 -13.58
CA LEU A 260 8.09 -1.56 -14.67
C LEU A 260 8.46 -2.57 -15.75
N PRO A 261 7.47 -3.14 -16.46
CA PRO A 261 7.73 -3.94 -17.64
C PRO A 261 8.33 -3.04 -18.75
N PRO A 262 8.92 -3.62 -19.82
CA PRO A 262 9.46 -2.84 -20.92
C PRO A 262 8.39 -1.91 -21.51
N TRP A 263 8.55 -0.61 -21.29
CA TRP A 263 7.68 0.42 -21.85
C TRP A 263 8.05 0.65 -23.32
N ARG A 264 7.05 0.55 -24.21
CA ARG A 264 7.15 1.10 -25.56
C ARG A 264 6.36 2.40 -25.52
N ALA A 265 7.06 3.53 -25.66
CA ALA A 265 6.39 4.80 -25.91
C ALA A 265 5.40 4.64 -27.07
N ALA A 266 4.25 5.29 -26.99
CA ALA A 266 3.37 5.38 -28.14
C ALA A 266 4.20 5.96 -29.29
N ALA A 267 4.21 5.27 -30.44
CA ALA A 267 4.82 5.84 -31.62
C ALA A 267 4.01 7.08 -32.00
N SER A 268 4.59 8.25 -31.73
CA SER A 268 4.11 9.56 -32.21
C SER A 268 4.08 9.61 -33.73
#